data_AF-A0AAW7HWH3-F1
#
_entry.id   AF-A0AAW7HWH3-F1
#
_cell.length_a   1.000
_cell.length_b   1.000
_cell.length_c   1.000
_cell.angle_alpha   90.00
_cell.angle_beta   90.00
_cell.angle_gamma   90.00
#
_symmetry.space_group_name_H-M   'P 1'
#
loop_
_entity.id
_entity.type
_entity.pdbx_description
1 polymer ?
#
loop_
_entity_poly.entity_id
_entity_poly.type
_entity_poly.pdbx_seq_one_letter_code
_entity_poly.pdbx_strand_id
1 'polypeptide(L)' 'MRAGPMKVARIYMRVSTKEQDIRRQEAITESARQAGYYIAGVYRDTESGVRYDRPELLRMIADL' A
#
# COMPACT_ATOMS: atom_id res chain seq x y z
N MET A 1 2.34 20.45 -25.62
CA MET A 1 1.44 19.81 -24.64
C MET A 1 2.26 19.54 -23.38
N ARG A 2 2.00 20.20 -22.24
CA ARG A 2 2.66 19.83 -20.98
C ARG A 2 1.91 18.62 -20.41
N ALA A 3 2.63 17.54 -20.11
CA ALA A 3 2.07 16.45 -19.34
C ALA A 3 1.58 17.01 -17.98
N GLY A 4 0.36 16.65 -17.57
CA GLY A 4 -0.12 16.97 -16.23
C GLY A 4 0.78 16.36 -15.16
N PRO A 5 0.69 16.82 -13.90
CA PRO A 5 1.50 16.25 -12.82
C PRO A 5 1.28 14.73 -12.74
N MET A 6 2.37 13.97 -12.68
CA MET A 6 2.29 12.52 -12.52
C MET A 6 1.63 12.21 -11.18
N LYS A 7 0.49 11.51 -11.22
CA LYS A 7 -0.15 11.02 -10.01
C LYS A 7 0.69 9.86 -9.47
N VAL A 8 1.33 10.03 -8.33
CA VAL A 8 2.15 8.99 -7.70
C VAL A 8 1.46 8.54 -6.41
N ALA A 9 1.38 7.24 -6.18
CA ALA A 9 0.84 6.66 -4.96
C ALA A 9 1.77 5.59 -4.38
N ARG A 10 1.79 5.49 -3.05
CA ARG A 10 2.33 4.36 -2.30
C ARG A 10 1.16 3.73 -1.54
N ILE A 11 1.08 2.41 -1.53
CA ILE A 11 -0.06 1.68 -0.95
C ILE A 11 0.42 0.88 0.25
N TYR A 12 -0.16 1.14 1.42
CA TYR A 12 0.04 0.34 2.62
C TYR A 12 -1.21 -0.48 2.91
N MET A 13 -1.03 -1.80 3.04
CA MET A 13 -2.08 -2.78 3.32
C MET A 13 -1.77 -3.51 4.63
N ARG A 14 -2.82 -3.80 5.41
CA ARG A 14 -2.67 -4.49 6.69
C ARG A 14 -3.84 -5.39 6.98
N VAL A 15 -3.54 -6.56 7.54
CA VAL A 15 -4.52 -7.45 8.17
C VAL A 15 -4.11 -7.76 9.61
N SER A 16 -5.10 -7.93 10.48
CA SER A 16 -4.94 -8.15 11.93
C SER A 16 -4.76 -9.62 12.31
N THR A 17 -5.07 -10.57 11.42
CA THR A 17 -4.80 -12.01 11.62
C THR A 17 -4.32 -12.63 10.31
N LYS A 18 -3.55 -13.72 10.39
CA LYS A 18 -3.06 -14.46 9.19
C LYS A 18 -4.20 -15.09 8.38
N GLU A 19 -5.37 -15.26 9.00
CA GLU A 19 -6.60 -15.79 8.39
C GLU A 19 -7.36 -14.74 7.59
N GLN A 20 -7.07 -13.45 7.80
CA GLN A 20 -7.66 -12.38 7.01
C GLN A 20 -6.98 -12.31 5.65
N ASP A 21 -7.78 -12.50 4.61
CA ASP A 21 -7.31 -12.61 3.24
C ASP A 21 -6.87 -11.24 2.68
N ILE A 22 -5.55 -11.04 2.59
CA ILE A 22 -4.92 -9.89 1.93
C ILE A 22 -5.37 -9.76 0.47
N ARG A 23 -5.79 -10.85 -0.19
CA ARG A 23 -6.22 -10.83 -1.60
C ARG A 23 -7.42 -9.90 -1.81
N ARG A 24 -8.27 -9.69 -0.79
CA ARG A 24 -9.36 -8.71 -0.87
C ARG A 24 -8.86 -7.27 -0.95
N GLN A 25 -7.69 -6.98 -0.41
CA GLN A 25 -7.09 -5.64 -0.46
C GLN A 25 -6.32 -5.40 -1.76
N GLU A 26 -5.94 -6.44 -2.53
CA GLU A 26 -5.20 -6.27 -3.79
C GLU A 26 -5.95 -5.44 -4.84
N ALA A 27 -7.29 -5.45 -4.79
CA ALA A 27 -8.14 -4.62 -5.62
C ALA A 27 -7.79 -3.12 -5.54
N ILE A 28 -7.28 -2.62 -4.39
CA ILE A 28 -6.90 -1.21 -4.25
C ILE A 28 -5.75 -0.82 -5.16
N THR A 29 -4.83 -1.75 -5.45
CA THR A 29 -3.70 -1.51 -6.35
C THR A 29 -4.20 -1.36 -7.78
N GLU A 30 -5.15 -2.21 -8.17
CA GLU A 30 -5.77 -2.17 -9.49
C GLU A 30 -6.63 -0.91 -9.67
N SER A 31 -7.46 -0.56 -8.69
CA SER A 31 -8.25 0.67 -8.72
C SER A 31 -7.38 1.92 -8.79
N ALA A 32 -6.24 1.96 -8.08
CA ALA A 32 -5.32 3.08 -8.14
C ALA A 32 -4.65 3.21 -9.52
N ARG A 33 -4.28 2.09 -10.15
CA ARG A 33 -3.78 2.10 -11.54
C ARG A 33 -4.85 2.62 -12.52
N GLN A 34 -6.09 2.15 -12.39
CA GLN A 34 -7.21 2.59 -13.23
C GLN A 34 -7.53 4.08 -13.05
N ALA A 35 -7.31 4.64 -11.85
CA ALA A 35 -7.43 6.07 -11.59
C ALA A 35 -6.25 6.92 -12.13
N GLY A 36 -5.27 6.29 -12.77
CA GLY A 36 -4.12 6.92 -13.41
C GLY A 36 -2.94 7.17 -12.47
N TYR A 37 -2.86 6.48 -11.32
CA TYR A 37 -1.71 6.56 -10.44
C TYR A 37 -0.57 5.63 -10.89
N TYR A 38 0.64 6.16 -10.89
CA TYR A 38 1.86 5.38 -10.82
C TYR A 38 2.07 4.90 -9.39
N ILE A 39 2.10 3.58 -9.20
CA ILE A 39 2.33 2.98 -7.88
C ILE A 39 3.84 2.87 -7.64
N ALA A 40 4.38 3.74 -6.80
CA ALA A 40 5.80 3.78 -6.44
C ALA A 40 6.22 2.71 -5.42
N GLY A 41 5.26 2.11 -4.71
CA GLY A 41 5.53 1.06 -3.75
C GLY A 41 4.27 0.46 -3.13
N VAL A 42 4.33 -0.81 -2.76
CA VAL A 42 3.27 -1.51 -2.03
C VAL A 42 3.88 -2.20 -0.80
N TYR A 43 3.27 -1.99 0.36
CA TYR A 43 3.78 -2.32 1.69
C TYR A 43 2.72 -3.15 2.43
N ARG A 44 3.08 -4.28 3.06
CA ARG A 44 2.11 -5.25 3.58
C ARG A 44 2.47 -5.79 4.96
N ASP A 45 1.65 -5.48 5.96
CA ASP A 45 1.78 -6.05 7.32
C ASP A 45 0.69 -7.10 7.60
N THR A 46 1.07 -8.27 8.12
CA THR A 46 0.16 -9.42 8.37
C THR A 46 0.07 -9.87 9.82
N GLU A 47 0.77 -9.17 10.72
CA GLU A 47 0.85 -9.55 12.13
C GLU A 47 -0.11 -8.76 13.03
N SER A 48 -0.55 -9.42 14.09
CA SER A 48 -1.57 -8.93 15.02
C SER A 48 -1.30 -7.50 15.50
N GLY A 49 -2.37 -6.72 15.66
CA GLY A 49 -2.32 -5.30 16.06
C GLY A 49 -1.69 -5.01 17.43
N VAL A 50 -1.18 -6.03 18.13
CA VAL A 50 -0.44 -5.93 19.40
C VAL A 50 1.02 -5.51 19.16
N ARG A 51 1.57 -5.75 17.97
CA ARG A 51 2.93 -5.33 17.60
C ARG A 51 2.96 -3.87 17.14
N TYR A 52 3.77 -3.07 17.83
CA TYR A 52 4.01 -1.65 17.54
C TYR A 52 4.97 -1.48 16.35
N ASP A 53 5.87 -2.44 16.15
CA ASP A 53 6.76 -2.52 15.01
C ASP A 53 5.95 -2.89 13.77
N ARG A 54 5.54 -1.86 13.03
CA ARG A 54 4.92 -1.98 11.69
C ARG A 54 6.04 -1.82 10.66
N PRO A 55 6.87 -2.83 10.40
CA PRO A 55 8.09 -2.66 9.61
C PRO A 55 7.79 -2.13 8.21
N GLU A 56 6.69 -2.57 7.61
CA GLU A 56 6.31 -2.17 6.25
C GLU A 56 5.74 -0.74 6.22
N LEU A 57 5.03 -0.31 7.27
CA LEU A 57 4.65 1.09 7.43
C LEU A 57 5.87 1.99 7.59
N LEU A 58 6.83 1.59 8.44
CA LEU A 58 8.05 2.35 8.68
C LEU A 58 8.90 2.44 7.40
N ARG A 59 8.99 1.34 6.64
CA ARG A 59 9.65 1.32 5.32
C ARG A 59 8.97 2.26 4.34
N MET A 60 7.63 2.29 4.29
CA MET A 60 6.90 3.24 3.44
C MET A 60 7.22 4.69 3.79
N ILE A 61 7.26 5.03 5.09
CA ILE A 61 7.58 6.37 5.55
C ILE A 61 9.02 6.75 5.18
N ALA A 62 9.97 5.82 5.29
CA ALA A 62 11.36 6.05 4.90
C ALA A 62 11.55 6.25 3.38
N ASP A 63 10.65 5.68 2.57
CA ASP A 63 10.67 5.81 1.11
C ASP A 63 10.02 7.10 0.59
N LEU A 64 9.40 7.94 1.45
CA LEU A 64 8.76 9.23 1.08
C LEU A 64 9.79 10.32 0.78
#